data_AF-A0AAN9IRP4-F1
#
_entry.id   AF-A0AAN9IRP4-F1
#
_cell.length_a   1.000
_cell.length_b   1.000
_cell.length_c   1.000
_cell.angle_alpha   90.00
_cell.angle_beta   90.00
_cell.angle_gamma   90.00
#
_symmetry.space_group_name_H-M   'P 1'
#
loop_
_entity.id
_entity.type
_entity.pdbx_description
1 polymer ?
#
loop_
_entity_poly.entity_id
_entity_poly.type
_entity_poly.pdbx_seq_one_letter_code
_entity_poly.pdbx_strand_id
1 'polypeptide(L)' 'MYRNAHNIALRKNPLSIRWLLGASRKRPGRNMALKLSSELVDAAKGSGDAIRKKEETHRMAEANRAFAHFR' A
#
# COMPACT_ATOMS: atom_id res chain seq x y z
N MET A 1 -3.94 -19.01 -29.00
CA MET A 1 -3.35 -18.59 -27.71
C MET A 1 -3.10 -17.08 -27.66
N TYR A 2 -4.12 -16.23 -27.89
CA TYR A 2 -3.98 -14.75 -27.94
C TYR A 2 -4.99 -14.02 -27.03
N ARG A 3 -5.30 -14.60 -25.87
CA ARG A 3 -6.11 -13.95 -24.83
C ARG A 3 -5.30 -13.99 -23.54
N ASN A 4 -4.40 -13.03 -23.31
CA ASN A 4 -3.84 -12.75 -21.98
C ASN A 4 -3.09 -11.40 -21.91
N ALA A 5 -2.65 -10.84 -23.04
CA ALA A 5 -1.94 -9.56 -23.05
C ALA A 5 -2.84 -8.34 -22.75
N HIS A 6 -4.15 -8.42 -23.04
CA HIS A 6 -5.06 -7.27 -22.94
C HIS A 6 -5.56 -6.94 -21.51
N ASN A 7 -5.28 -7.79 -20.51
CA ASN A 7 -5.76 -7.57 -19.14
C ASN A 7 -4.69 -7.08 -18.15
N ILE A 8 -3.43 -7.00 -18.58
CA ILE A 8 -2.32 -6.63 -17.68
C ILE A 8 -2.22 -5.10 -17.52
N ALA A 9 -2.61 -4.33 -18.53
CA ALA A 9 -2.61 -2.86 -18.49
C ALA A 9 -3.72 -2.27 -17.59
N LEU A 10 -4.79 -3.02 -17.31
CA LEU A 10 -6.01 -2.54 -16.60
C LEU A 10 -5.95 -2.67 -15.07
N ARG A 11 -4.84 -3.13 -14.48
CA ARG A 11 -4.71 -3.31 -13.03
C ARG A 11 -3.59 -2.48 -12.41
N LYS A 12 -3.47 -1.21 -12.81
CA LYS A 12 -2.77 -0.20 -11.99
C LYS A 12 -3.63 0.17 -10.77
N ASN A 13 -3.96 -0.79 -9.91
CA ASN A 13 -4.48 -0.45 -8.59
C ASN A 13 -3.31 0.17 -7.83
N PRO A 14 -3.38 1.46 -7.48
CA PRO A 14 -2.27 2.13 -6.83
C PRO A 14 -2.00 1.44 -5.48
N LEU A 15 -0.72 1.18 -5.21
CA LEU A 15 -0.25 0.49 -4.00
C LEU A 15 -0.79 1.15 -2.72
N SER A 16 -1.00 2.47 -2.76
CA SER A 16 -1.63 3.25 -1.70
C SER A 16 -3.01 2.74 -1.30
N ILE A 17 -3.89 2.44 -2.26
CA ILE A 17 -5.24 1.94 -1.98
C ILE A 17 -5.18 0.56 -1.34
N ARG A 18 -4.26 -0.30 -1.79
CA ARG A 18 -4.06 -1.63 -1.20
C ARG A 18 -3.60 -1.54 0.25
N TRP A 19 -2.67 -0.63 0.55
CA TRP A 19 -2.18 -0.43 1.92
C TRP A 19 -3.26 0.16 2.83
N LEU A 20 -4.02 1.16 2.38
CA LEU A 20 -5.14 1.73 3.13
C LEU A 20 -6.20 0.69 3.46
N LEU A 21 -6.62 -0.12 2.48
CA LEU A 21 -7.59 -1.19 2.70
C LEU A 21 -7.04 -2.28 3.63
N GLY A 22 -5.77 -2.64 3.48
CA GLY A 22 -5.10 -3.62 4.35
C GLY A 22 -5.02 -3.16 5.80
N ALA A 23 -4.62 -1.91 6.03
CA ALA A 23 -4.55 -1.31 7.36
C ALA A 23 -5.94 -1.17 8.00
N SER A 24 -6.91 -0.66 7.24
CA SER A 24 -8.30 -0.51 7.70
C SER A 24 -8.94 -1.85 8.12
N ARG A 25 -8.60 -2.96 7.45
CA ARG A 25 -9.11 -4.30 7.79
C ARG A 25 -8.53 -4.82 9.11
N LYS A 26 -7.29 -4.46 9.45
CA LYS A 26 -6.61 -4.88 10.68
C LYS A 26 -7.06 -4.09 11.91
N ARG A 27 -7.65 -2.92 11.74
CA ARG A 27 -8.16 -2.11 12.86
C ARG A 27 -9.26 -2.84 13.64
N PRO A 28 -9.27 -2.70 14.97
CA PRO A 28 -10.40 -3.16 15.78
C PRO A 28 -11.66 -2.33 15.44
N GLY A 29 -12.82 -2.98 15.44
CA GLY A 29 -14.10 -2.32 15.17
C GLY A 29 -14.99 -3.10 14.21
N ARG A 30 -16.31 -2.90 14.38
CA ARG A 30 -17.35 -3.71 13.72
C ARG A 30 -17.69 -3.21 12.30
N ASN A 31 -17.67 -1.90 12.08
CA ASN A 31 -18.00 -1.30 10.79
C ASN A 31 -16.75 -0.97 9.97
N MET A 32 -16.64 -1.52 8.75
CA MET A 32 -15.53 -1.26 7.84
C MET A 32 -15.47 0.21 7.38
N ALA A 33 -16.61 0.89 7.22
CA ALA A 33 -16.65 2.28 6.81
C ALA A 33 -15.99 3.20 7.87
N LEU A 34 -16.25 2.94 9.15
CA LEU A 34 -15.61 3.69 10.25
C LEU A 34 -14.11 3.43 10.29
N LYS A 35 -13.69 2.17 10.18
CA LYS A 35 -12.27 1.80 10.17
C LYS A 35 -11.51 2.46 9.01
N LEU A 36 -12.11 2.50 7.83
CA LEU A 36 -11.54 3.16 6.65
C LEU A 36 -11.46 4.67 6.83
N SER A 37 -12.54 5.30 7.33
CA SER A 37 -12.55 6.74 7.62
C SER A 37 -11.44 7.11 8.61
N SER A 38 -11.31 6.36 9.71
CA SER A 38 -10.24 6.59 10.69
C SER A 38 -8.84 6.39 10.08
N GLU A 39 -8.63 5.36 9.25
CA GLU A 39 -7.33 5.16 8.59
C GLU A 39 -7.03 6.28 7.59
N LEU A 40 -8.03 6.79 6.87
CA LEU A 40 -7.84 7.93 5.97
C LEU A 40 -7.46 9.21 6.72
N VAL A 41 -8.09 9.47 7.88
CA VAL A 41 -7.75 10.61 8.74
C VAL A 41 -6.32 10.50 9.26
N ASP A 42 -5.91 9.31 9.71
CA ASP A 42 -4.55 9.08 10.20
C ASP A 42 -3.52 9.19 9.06
N ALA A 43 -3.82 8.59 7.90
CA ALA A 43 -2.97 8.70 6.73
C ALA A 43 -2.81 10.16 6.24
N ALA A 44 -3.86 10.97 6.32
CA ALA A 44 -3.80 12.40 6.00
C ALA A 44 -2.91 13.19 6.99
N LYS A 45 -2.82 12.74 8.24
CA LYS A 45 -1.90 13.28 9.25
C LYS A 45 -0.48 12.72 9.14
N GLY A 46 -0.21 11.86 8.15
CA GLY A 46 1.08 11.19 8.00
C GLY A 46 1.33 10.09 9.03
N SER A 47 0.29 9.54 9.65
CA SER A 47 0.36 8.46 10.62
C SER A 47 -0.46 7.24 10.19
N GLY A 48 -0.43 6.17 11.00
CA GLY A 48 -1.18 4.95 10.72
C GLY A 48 -0.38 3.87 9.98
N ASP A 49 -0.97 2.68 9.93
CA ASP A 49 -0.29 1.48 9.43
C ASP A 49 -0.04 1.55 7.91
N ALA A 50 -0.92 2.23 7.16
CA ALA A 50 -0.74 2.42 5.73
C ALA A 50 0.51 3.27 5.42
N ILE A 51 0.78 4.32 6.21
CA ILE A 51 1.94 5.20 6.05
C ILE A 51 3.22 4.48 6.49
N ARG A 52 3.19 3.80 7.65
CA ARG A 52 4.33 2.98 8.10
C ARG A 52 4.73 1.96 7.04
N LYS A 53 3.76 1.31 6.39
CA LYS A 53 4.06 0.34 5.32
C LYS A 53 4.70 0.98 4.09
N LYS A 54 4.26 2.19 3.71
CA LYS A 54 4.89 2.97 2.64
C LYS A 54 6.35 3.26 2.97
N GLU A 55 6.63 3.72 4.19
CA GLU A 55 7.99 4.08 4.64
C GLU A 55 8.92 2.86 4.71
N GLU A 56 8.46 1.74 5.28
CA GLU A 56 9.21 0.47 5.29
C GLU A 56 9.58 0.04 3.86
N THR A 57 8.61 0.12 2.94
CA THR A 57 8.81 -0.25 1.54
C THR A 57 9.80 0.69 0.85
N HIS A 58 9.75 1.99 1.14
CA HIS A 58 10.69 2.97 0.61
C HIS A 58 12.10 2.74 1.11
N ARG A 59 12.26 2.56 2.43
CA ARG A 59 13.56 2.28 3.07
C ARG A 59 14.19 1.00 2.55
N MET A 60 13.39 -0.06 2.38
CA MET A 60 13.86 -1.31 1.76
C MET A 60 14.27 -1.10 0.30
N ALA A 61 13.53 -0.30 -0.46
CA ALA A 61 13.88 0.01 -1.84
C ALA A 61 15.20 0.81 -1.94
N GLU A 62 15.42 1.77 -1.04
CA GLU A 62 16.67 2.53 -0.95
C GLU A 62 17.86 1.63 -0.57
N ALA A 63 17.68 0.74 0.41
CA ALA A 63 18.70 -0.24 0.78
C ALA A 63 19.05 -1.16 -0.40
N ASN A 64 18.03 -1.71 -1.08
CA ASN A 64 18.23 -2.56 -2.25
C ASN A 64 18.88 -1.81 -3.42
N ARG A 65 18.61 -0.51 -3.57
CA ARG A 65 19.30 0.33 -4.57
C ARG A 65 20.79 0.44 -4.27
N ALA A 66 21.18 0.58 -3.01
CA ALA A 66 22.59 0.58 -2.61
C ALA A 66 23.26 -0.77 -2.94
N PHE A 67 22.58 -1.89 -2.71
CA PHE A 67 23.09 -3.23 -3.05
C PHE A 67 23.09 -3.53 -4.56
N ALA A 68 22.24 -2.87 -5.35
CA ALA A 68 22.22 -3.04 -6.81
C ALA A 68 23.51 -2.53 -7.49
N HIS A 69 24.25 -1.63 -6.84
CA HIS A 69 25.53 -1.12 -7.32
C HIS A 69 26.72 -2.05 -6.99
N PHE A 70 26.54 -3.06 -6.14
CA PHE A 70 27.60 -4.02 -5.77
C PHE A 70 27.65 -5.25 -6.69
N ARG A 71 27.13 -5.16 -7.92
CA ARG A 71 27.10 -6.26 -8.90
C ARG A 71 27.77 -5.87 -10.21
#